data_AF-A0A350QS10-F1
#
_entry.id   AF-A0A350QS10-F1
#
_cell.length_a   1.000
_cell.length_b   1.000
_cell.length_c   1.000
_cell.angle_alpha   90.00
_cell.angle_beta   90.00
_cell.angle_gamma   90.00
#
_symmetry.space_group_name_H-M   'P 1'
#
loop_
_entity.id
_entity.type
_entity.pdbx_description
1 polymer ?
#
loop_
_entity_poly.entity_id
_entity_poly.type
_entity_poly.pdbx_seq_one_letter_code
_entity_poly.pdbx_strand_id
1 'polypeptide(L)'
;MDVQAWTFLIVGVTFALYIGIAIASRARSTGEFYVAGKGVSPLANGMATAADWMSAASFISMAGIIAFAGMDGSVYLMGWTGGYVLLALLLAPYLRKFGKFTVPDFMGDRYYSQLARIVAVVCAIFISFTYIAGQMRGVGVVFSRFLEVDINLGVVIGMGLVFFYAVLGGMKGITYTQVAQYCILIFAYTIPAFFLAFMVTGNPIPQLALGG
;
A
#
# COMPACT_ATOMS: atom_id res chain seq x y z
N MET A 1 -28.61 -11.61 7.92
CA MET A 1 -27.58 -12.03 6.93
C MET A 1 -26.44 -12.63 7.71
N ASP A 2 -25.93 -13.77 7.27
CA ASP A 2 -24.76 -14.42 7.88
C ASP A 2 -23.49 -13.57 7.67
N VAL A 3 -22.48 -13.74 8.53
CA VAL A 3 -21.21 -13.02 8.48
C VAL A 3 -20.56 -13.20 7.11
N GLN A 4 -20.60 -14.42 6.56
CA GLN A 4 -20.05 -14.73 5.25
C GLN A 4 -20.72 -13.93 4.12
N ALA A 5 -22.04 -13.75 4.18
CA ALA A 5 -22.78 -12.95 3.21
C ALA A 5 -22.42 -11.46 3.28
N TRP A 6 -22.23 -10.93 4.50
CA TRP A 6 -21.73 -9.57 4.69
C TRP A 6 -20.32 -9.39 4.15
N THR A 7 -19.44 -10.35 4.39
CA THR A 7 -18.07 -10.33 3.88
C THR A 7 -18.04 -10.29 2.35
N PHE A 8 -18.76 -11.18 1.67
CA PHE A 8 -18.80 -11.17 0.21
C PHE A 8 -19.38 -9.88 -0.37
N LEU A 9 -20.41 -9.33 0.27
CA LEU A 9 -20.98 -8.05 -0.14
C LEU A 9 -19.97 -6.91 -0.01
N ILE A 10 -19.32 -6.78 1.14
CA ILE A 10 -18.34 -5.72 1.39
C ILE A 10 -17.15 -5.84 0.44
N VAL A 11 -16.59 -7.04 0.29
CA VAL A 11 -15.46 -7.31 -0.61
C VAL A 11 -15.84 -7.02 -2.06
N GLY A 12 -17.01 -7.50 -2.50
CA GLY A 12 -17.52 -7.28 -3.85
C GLY A 12 -17.73 -5.80 -4.16
N VAL A 13 -18.37 -5.06 -3.26
CA VAL A 13 -18.56 -3.60 -3.38
C VAL A 13 -17.23 -2.87 -3.43
N THR A 14 -16.26 -3.30 -2.62
CA THR A 14 -14.93 -2.69 -2.56
C THR A 14 -14.16 -2.88 -3.87
N PHE A 15 -14.16 -4.09 -4.43
CA PHE A 15 -13.54 -4.32 -5.74
C PHE A 15 -14.28 -3.64 -6.89
N ALA A 16 -15.62 -3.60 -6.83
CA ALA A 16 -16.42 -2.86 -7.81
C ALA A 16 -16.09 -1.36 -7.78
N LEU A 17 -15.90 -0.78 -6.58
CA LEU A 17 -15.43 0.59 -6.42
C LEU A 17 -14.05 0.79 -7.06
N TYR A 18 -13.09 -0.10 -6.79
CA TYR A 18 -11.74 0.00 -7.35
C TYR A 18 -11.73 -0.08 -8.87
N ILE A 19 -12.48 -1.02 -9.44
CA ILE A 19 -12.63 -1.18 -10.89
C ILE A 19 -13.35 0.04 -11.48
N GLY A 20 -14.40 0.55 -10.83
CA GLY A 20 -15.12 1.74 -11.25
C GLY A 20 -14.22 2.98 -11.30
N ILE A 21 -13.37 3.17 -10.28
CA ILE A 21 -12.35 4.22 -10.26
C ILE A 21 -11.37 4.04 -11.42
N ALA A 22 -10.86 2.82 -11.64
CA ALA A 22 -9.90 2.55 -12.72
C ALA A 22 -10.50 2.83 -14.12
N ILE A 23 -11.77 2.49 -14.35
CA ILE A 23 -12.47 2.80 -15.61
C ILE A 23 -12.64 4.31 -15.78
N ALA A 24 -13.09 5.01 -14.74
CA ALA A 24 -13.33 6.46 -14.78
C ALA A 24 -12.03 7.28 -14.94
N SER A 25 -10.88 6.72 -14.56
CA SER A 25 -9.58 7.38 -14.57
C SER A 25 -8.63 6.88 -15.66
N ARG A 26 -9.13 6.09 -16.61
CA ARG A 26 -8.36 5.43 -17.67
C ARG A 26 -7.40 6.39 -18.38
N ALA A 27 -6.11 6.08 -18.30
CA ALA A 27 -5.04 6.87 -18.93
C ALA A 27 -5.05 6.74 -20.45
N ARG A 28 -4.84 7.86 -21.16
CA ARG A 28 -4.83 7.91 -22.63
C ARG A 28 -3.44 8.23 -23.21
N SER A 29 -2.46 8.56 -22.37
CA SER A 29 -1.07 8.84 -22.79
C SER A 29 -0.04 8.29 -21.79
N THR A 30 1.21 8.14 -22.21
CA THR A 30 2.33 7.69 -21.36
C THR A 30 2.54 8.59 -20.13
N GLY A 31 2.39 9.92 -20.30
CA GLY A 31 2.51 10.88 -19.19
C GLY A 31 1.36 10.78 -18.18
N GLU A 32 0.15 10.46 -18.63
CA GLU A 32 -0.98 10.15 -17.75
C GLU A 32 -0.82 8.80 -17.05
N PHE A 33 -0.28 7.81 -17.78
CA PHE A 33 -0.07 6.47 -17.25
C PHE A 33 0.98 6.44 -16.15
N TYR A 34 2.09 7.18 -16.27
CA TYR A 34 3.17 7.15 -15.28
C TYR A 34 3.14 8.27 -14.23
N VAL A 35 2.61 9.46 -14.56
CA VAL A 35 2.68 10.63 -13.64
C VAL A 35 1.32 11.29 -13.44
N ALA A 36 0.24 10.69 -13.93
CA ALA A 36 -1.12 11.25 -13.80
C ALA A 36 -1.21 12.72 -14.26
N GLY A 37 -0.39 13.12 -15.24
CA GLY A 37 -0.32 14.51 -15.73
C GLY A 37 0.10 15.55 -14.67
N LYS A 38 0.69 15.13 -13.53
CA LYS A 38 1.00 15.99 -12.37
C LYS A 38 -0.22 16.67 -11.71
N GLY A 39 -1.44 16.24 -12.03
CA GLY A 39 -2.70 16.87 -11.59
C GLY A 39 -3.28 16.30 -10.29
N VAL A 40 -2.56 15.42 -9.59
CA VAL A 40 -3.02 14.81 -8.34
C VAL A 40 -2.82 15.77 -7.17
N SER A 41 -3.87 15.98 -6.37
CA SER A 41 -3.80 16.80 -5.15
C SER A 41 -2.76 16.24 -4.17
N PRO A 42 -1.96 17.08 -3.49
CA PRO A 42 -1.01 16.63 -2.47
C PRO A 42 -1.65 15.74 -1.40
N LEU A 43 -2.88 16.04 -0.97
CA LEU A 43 -3.61 15.24 0.01
C LEU A 43 -3.93 13.84 -0.53
N ALA A 44 -4.42 13.75 -1.78
CA ALA A 44 -4.71 12.48 -2.43
C ALA A 44 -3.44 11.64 -2.60
N ASN A 45 -2.33 12.26 -2.98
CA ASN A 45 -1.05 11.58 -3.10
C ASN A 45 -0.53 11.09 -1.73
N GLY A 46 -0.68 11.90 -0.68
CA GLY A 46 -0.32 11.53 0.70
C GLY A 46 -1.16 10.36 1.22
N MET A 47 -2.47 10.36 1.02
CA MET A 47 -3.35 9.25 1.37
C MET A 47 -2.99 7.98 0.58
N ALA A 48 -2.73 8.11 -0.71
CA ALA A 48 -2.32 6.99 -1.55
C ALA A 48 -0.99 6.37 -1.09
N THR A 49 -0.04 7.22 -0.76
CA THR A 49 1.28 6.86 -0.20
C THR A 49 1.13 6.16 1.17
N ALA A 50 0.23 6.64 2.02
CA ALA A 50 -0.08 6.02 3.31
C ALA A 50 -0.71 4.64 3.13
N ALA A 51 -1.66 4.47 2.20
CA ALA A 51 -2.23 3.16 1.88
C ALA A 51 -1.17 2.17 1.40
N ASP A 52 -0.23 2.61 0.56
CA ASP A 52 0.87 1.77 0.08
C ASP A 52 1.82 1.36 1.22
N TRP A 53 2.07 2.27 2.17
CA TRP A 53 2.81 1.94 3.38
C TRP A 53 2.08 0.89 4.25
N MET A 54 0.75 0.94 4.33
CA MET A 54 -0.11 0.00 5.09
C MET A 54 -0.35 -1.35 4.37
N SER A 55 0.59 -1.77 3.53
CA SER A 55 0.51 -2.99 2.71
C SER A 55 0.38 -4.29 3.51
N ALA A 56 0.22 -5.43 2.83
CA ALA A 56 0.13 -6.74 3.50
C ALA A 56 1.36 -7.06 4.34
N ALA A 57 2.55 -6.62 3.90
CA ALA A 57 3.77 -6.70 4.71
C ALA A 57 3.62 -5.94 6.03
N SER A 58 3.14 -4.71 6.00
CA SER A 58 2.97 -3.91 7.23
C SER A 58 1.82 -4.43 8.09
N PHE A 59 0.66 -4.75 7.51
CA PHE A 59 -0.51 -5.20 8.27
C PHE A 59 -0.29 -6.59 8.88
N ILE A 60 -0.01 -7.59 8.04
CA ILE A 60 0.04 -8.99 8.46
C ILE A 60 1.34 -9.28 9.21
N SER A 61 2.48 -8.78 8.72
CA SER A 61 3.75 -9.07 9.38
C SER A 61 3.89 -8.34 10.72
N MET A 62 3.37 -7.11 10.88
CA MET A 62 3.41 -6.44 12.17
C MET A 62 2.52 -7.13 13.20
N ALA A 63 1.31 -7.54 12.80
CA ALA A 63 0.45 -8.35 13.66
C ALA A 63 1.13 -9.65 14.10
N GLY A 64 1.82 -10.34 13.18
CA GLY A 64 2.60 -11.53 13.48
C GLY A 64 3.77 -11.25 14.44
N ILE A 65 4.60 -10.26 14.13
CA ILE A 65 5.77 -9.90 14.95
C ILE A 65 5.33 -9.53 16.38
N ILE A 66 4.31 -8.69 16.53
CA ILE A 66 3.83 -8.29 17.85
C ILE A 66 3.19 -9.47 18.59
N ALA A 67 2.48 -10.37 17.90
CA ALA A 67 1.92 -11.56 18.52
C ALA A 67 2.99 -12.51 19.10
N PHE A 68 4.16 -12.62 18.48
CA PHE A 68 5.23 -13.51 18.92
C PHE A 68 6.30 -12.84 19.78
N ALA A 69 6.65 -11.59 19.49
CA ALA A 69 7.72 -10.83 20.16
C ALA A 69 7.19 -9.76 21.12
N GLY A 70 5.86 -9.61 21.25
CA GLY A 70 5.24 -8.64 22.14
C GLY A 70 5.51 -7.18 21.72
N MET A 71 5.46 -6.29 22.71
CA MET A 71 5.58 -4.84 22.49
C MET A 71 6.95 -4.42 21.96
N ASP A 72 8.00 -5.21 22.20
CA ASP A 72 9.35 -4.95 21.67
C ASP A 72 9.37 -4.97 20.14
N GLY A 73 8.43 -5.69 19.50
CA GLY A 73 8.25 -5.65 18.05
C GLY A 73 7.86 -4.27 17.49
N SER A 74 7.33 -3.37 18.32
CA SER A 74 6.89 -2.04 17.91
C SER A 74 8.04 -1.13 17.43
N VAL A 75 9.30 -1.45 17.77
CA VAL A 75 10.47 -0.70 17.28
C VAL A 75 10.58 -0.77 15.75
N TYR A 76 10.15 -1.86 15.12
CA TYR A 76 10.12 -2.00 13.66
C TYR A 76 9.13 -1.03 13.03
N LEU A 77 7.98 -0.81 13.68
CA LEU A 77 6.97 0.16 13.24
C LEU A 77 7.55 1.58 13.27
N MET A 78 8.21 1.95 14.37
CA MET A 78 8.82 3.27 14.54
C MET A 78 9.98 3.49 13.56
N GLY A 79 10.89 2.53 13.43
CA GLY A 79 12.04 2.61 12.54
C GLY A 79 11.64 2.72 11.07
N TRP A 80 10.70 1.89 10.61
CA TRP A 80 10.21 1.94 9.24
C TRP A 80 9.48 3.28 8.98
N THR A 81 8.51 3.66 9.81
CA THR A 81 7.76 4.91 9.63
C THR A 81 8.70 6.11 9.63
N GLY A 82 9.66 6.15 10.55
CA GLY A 82 10.68 7.19 10.61
C GLY A 82 11.51 7.27 9.32
N GLY A 83 11.98 6.13 8.82
CA GLY A 83 12.70 6.06 7.54
C GLY A 83 11.86 6.57 6.36
N TYR A 84 10.56 6.28 6.36
CA TYR A 84 9.64 6.74 5.32
C TYR A 84 9.47 8.27 5.35
N VAL A 85 9.31 8.85 6.55
CA VAL A 85 9.23 10.31 6.74
C VAL A 85 10.54 10.98 6.32
N LEU A 86 11.70 10.43 6.69
CA LEU A 86 13.00 10.95 6.27
C LEU A 86 13.15 10.93 4.75
N LEU A 87 12.77 9.84 4.08
CA LEU A 87 12.77 9.76 2.63
C LEU A 87 11.85 10.80 2.00
N ALA A 88 10.63 10.96 2.54
CA ALA A 88 9.65 11.92 2.03
C ALA A 88 10.11 13.37 2.18
N LEU A 89 10.79 13.72 3.27
CA LEU A 89 11.26 15.08 3.53
C LEU A 89 12.61 15.39 2.86
N LEU A 90 13.53 14.42 2.86
CA LEU A 90 14.92 14.67 2.45
C LEU A 90 15.22 14.25 1.02
N LEU A 91 14.51 13.29 0.44
CA LEU A 91 14.83 12.77 -0.90
C LEU A 91 13.76 13.14 -1.93
N ALA A 92 12.48 12.99 -1.60
CA ALA A 92 11.39 13.25 -2.55
C ALA A 92 11.41 14.67 -3.16
N PRO A 93 11.73 15.76 -2.42
CA PRO A 93 11.78 17.10 -3.01
C PRO A 93 12.87 17.25 -4.07
N TYR A 94 14.03 16.59 -3.88
CA TYR A 94 15.14 16.64 -4.84
C TYR A 94 14.81 15.85 -6.10
N LEU A 95 14.24 14.65 -5.95
CA LEU A 95 13.78 13.85 -7.10
C LEU A 95 12.72 14.60 -7.91
N ARG A 96 11.78 15.28 -7.23
CA ARG A 96 10.75 16.10 -7.89
C ARG A 96 11.36 17.25 -8.69
N LYS A 97 12.38 17.94 -8.15
CA LYS A 97 13.09 19.03 -8.85
C LYS A 97 13.88 18.51 -10.05
N PHE A 98 14.41 17.30 -9.98
CA PHE A 98 15.19 16.69 -11.07
C PHE A 98 14.33 16.26 -12.27
N GLY A 99 13.02 16.04 -12.06
CA GLY A 99 12.04 15.87 -13.13
C GLY A 99 12.13 14.57 -13.93
N LYS A 100 12.91 13.58 -13.46
CA LYS A 100 13.01 12.25 -14.07
C LYS A 100 11.87 11.34 -13.59
N PHE A 101 11.49 10.39 -14.43
CA PHE A 101 10.41 9.44 -14.14
C PHE A 101 10.84 8.29 -13.23
N THR A 102 12.14 7.95 -13.20
CA THR A 102 12.64 6.80 -12.45
C THR A 102 13.89 7.14 -11.62
N VAL A 103 14.10 6.43 -10.50
CA VAL A 103 15.30 6.57 -9.66
C VAL A 103 16.57 6.15 -10.42
N PRO A 104 16.58 5.07 -11.23
CA PRO A 104 17.77 4.73 -12.02
C PRO A 104 18.17 5.81 -13.03
N ASP A 105 17.21 6.47 -13.68
CA ASP A 105 17.51 7.59 -14.59
C ASP A 105 18.11 8.77 -13.84
N PHE A 106 17.56 9.08 -12.65
CA PHE A 106 18.14 10.07 -11.76
C PHE A 106 19.61 9.75 -11.42
N MET A 107 19.91 8.50 -11.06
CA MET A 107 21.28 8.08 -10.74
C MET A 107 22.22 8.19 -11.96
N GLY A 108 21.77 7.72 -13.12
CA GLY A 108 22.57 7.80 -14.35
C GLY A 108 22.94 9.23 -14.72
N ASP A 109 21.98 10.14 -14.64
CA ASP A 109 22.17 11.54 -15.03
C ASP A 109 22.90 12.35 -13.97
N ARG A 110 22.64 12.08 -12.69
CA ARG A 110 23.31 12.77 -11.56
C ARG A 110 24.81 12.52 -11.53
N TYR A 111 25.25 11.34 -11.97
CA TYR A 111 26.65 10.92 -11.97
C TYR A 111 27.25 10.83 -13.38
N TYR A 112 26.50 11.18 -14.43
CA TYR A 112 26.92 11.07 -15.83
C TYR A 112 27.48 9.67 -16.18
N SER A 113 26.88 8.61 -15.63
CA SER A 113 27.42 7.25 -15.70
C SER A 113 26.36 6.21 -16.05
N GLN A 114 26.55 5.56 -17.20
CA GLN A 114 25.70 4.45 -17.62
C GLN A 114 25.84 3.24 -16.69
N LEU A 115 27.02 3.03 -16.11
CA LEU A 115 27.25 1.96 -15.13
C LEU A 115 26.43 2.21 -13.86
N ALA A 116 26.41 3.45 -13.35
CA ALA A 116 25.58 3.82 -12.20
C ALA A 116 24.08 3.62 -12.48
N ARG A 117 23.62 3.94 -13.69
CA ARG A 117 22.24 3.66 -14.13
C ARG A 117 21.93 2.17 -14.10
N ILE A 118 22.78 1.33 -14.68
CA ILE A 118 22.57 -0.12 -14.74
C ILE A 118 22.53 -0.72 -13.34
N VAL A 119 23.47 -0.34 -12.45
CA VAL A 119 23.47 -0.78 -11.05
C VAL A 119 22.16 -0.40 -10.37
N ALA A 120 21.71 0.85 -10.54
CA ALA A 120 20.44 1.30 -9.96
C ALA A 120 19.22 0.54 -10.52
N VAL A 121 19.20 0.19 -11.81
CA VAL A 121 18.16 -0.66 -12.41
C VAL A 121 18.14 -2.04 -11.76
N VAL A 122 19.30 -2.69 -11.63
CA VAL A 122 19.40 -4.02 -11.00
C VAL A 122 18.92 -3.99 -9.56
N CYS A 123 19.34 -2.99 -8.78
CA CYS A 123 18.86 -2.80 -7.41
C CYS A 123 17.34 -2.57 -7.36
N ALA A 124 16.80 -1.71 -8.22
CA ALA A 124 15.37 -1.43 -8.26
C ALA A 124 14.54 -2.68 -8.59
N ILE A 125 14.99 -3.49 -9.56
CA ILE A 125 14.36 -4.76 -9.92
C ILE A 125 14.41 -5.72 -8.74
N PHE A 126 15.59 -5.93 -8.14
CA PHE A 126 15.78 -6.88 -7.04
C PHE A 126 14.89 -6.55 -5.83
N ILE A 127 14.86 -5.27 -5.43
CA ILE A 127 14.02 -4.81 -4.32
C ILE A 127 12.53 -4.97 -4.66
N SER A 128 12.12 -4.58 -5.87
CA SER A 128 10.71 -4.68 -6.31
C SER A 128 10.21 -6.12 -6.35
N PHE A 129 11.01 -7.05 -6.89
CA PHE A 129 10.64 -8.47 -6.92
C PHE A 129 10.53 -9.06 -5.53
N THR A 130 11.48 -8.77 -4.65
CA THR A 130 11.45 -9.24 -3.25
C THR A 130 10.20 -8.75 -2.53
N TYR A 131 9.86 -7.47 -2.71
CA TYR A 131 8.68 -6.87 -2.12
C TYR A 131 7.39 -7.49 -2.66
N ILE A 132 7.24 -7.58 -3.99
CA ILE A 132 6.05 -8.15 -4.62
C ILE A 132 5.86 -9.62 -4.22
N ALA A 133 6.93 -10.41 -4.10
CA ALA A 133 6.83 -11.81 -3.67
C ALA A 133 6.16 -11.94 -2.29
N GLY A 134 6.56 -11.10 -1.32
CA GLY A 134 5.93 -11.05 0.00
C GLY A 134 4.46 -10.61 -0.07
N GLN A 135 4.16 -9.57 -0.84
CA GLN A 135 2.78 -9.09 -1.02
C GLN A 135 1.87 -10.14 -1.65
N MET A 136 2.36 -10.85 -2.67
CA MET A 136 1.59 -11.91 -3.34
C MET A 136 1.26 -13.04 -2.37
N ARG A 137 2.19 -13.41 -1.49
CA ARG A 137 1.89 -14.39 -0.43
C ARG A 137 0.79 -13.89 0.51
N GLY A 138 0.84 -12.61 0.91
CA GLY A 138 -0.21 -11.98 1.71
C GLY A 138 -1.59 -12.04 1.04
N VAL A 139 -1.65 -11.67 -0.25
CA VAL A 139 -2.86 -11.77 -1.07
C VAL A 139 -3.37 -13.22 -1.14
N GLY A 140 -2.49 -14.20 -1.37
CA GLY A 140 -2.87 -15.61 -1.41
C GLY A 140 -3.44 -16.14 -0.10
N VAL A 141 -2.86 -15.76 1.04
CA VAL A 141 -3.38 -16.14 2.38
C VAL A 141 -4.76 -15.54 2.61
N VAL A 142 -4.96 -14.28 2.25
CA VAL A 142 -6.25 -13.59 2.34
C VAL A 142 -7.28 -14.30 1.44
N PHE A 143 -7.02 -14.42 0.14
CA PHE A 143 -7.97 -15.00 -0.82
C PHE A 143 -8.26 -16.48 -0.61
N SER A 144 -7.28 -17.29 -0.20
CA SER A 144 -7.53 -18.71 0.13
C SER A 144 -8.50 -18.88 1.28
N ARG A 145 -8.44 -18.01 2.29
CA ARG A 145 -9.37 -18.04 3.41
C ARG A 145 -10.76 -17.54 3.04
N PHE A 146 -10.88 -16.56 2.13
CA PHE A 146 -12.17 -16.01 1.73
C PHE A 146 -12.90 -16.85 0.67
N LEU A 147 -12.17 -17.37 -0.30
CA LEU A 147 -12.74 -18.17 -1.39
C LEU A 147 -12.70 -19.68 -1.07
N GLU A 148 -12.11 -20.07 0.06
CA GLU A 148 -11.92 -21.47 0.48
C GLU A 148 -11.18 -22.30 -0.58
N VAL A 149 -10.19 -21.68 -1.22
CA VAL A 149 -9.34 -22.29 -2.26
C VAL A 149 -7.91 -22.47 -1.78
N ASP A 150 -7.11 -23.25 -2.52
CA ASP A 150 -5.67 -23.34 -2.27
C ASP A 150 -4.98 -21.96 -2.36
N ILE A 151 -3.92 -21.76 -1.56
CA ILE A 151 -3.16 -20.50 -1.51
C ILE A 151 -2.66 -20.11 -2.90
N ASN A 152 -2.15 -21.04 -3.70
CA ASN A 152 -1.63 -20.71 -5.03
C ASN A 152 -2.74 -20.21 -5.96
N LEU A 153 -3.93 -20.83 -5.89
CA LEU A 153 -5.08 -20.36 -6.65
C LEU A 153 -5.55 -18.97 -6.17
N GLY A 154 -5.54 -18.75 -4.85
CA GLY A 154 -5.79 -17.43 -4.26
C GLY A 154 -4.83 -16.35 -4.74
N VAL A 155 -3.53 -16.67 -4.87
CA VAL A 155 -2.52 -15.76 -5.45
C VAL A 155 -2.88 -15.41 -6.90
N VAL A 156 -3.18 -16.41 -7.73
CA VAL A 156 -3.49 -16.20 -9.16
C VAL A 156 -4.72 -15.32 -9.34
N ILE A 157 -5.79 -15.58 -8.57
CA ILE A 157 -7.02 -14.77 -8.62
C ILE A 157 -6.73 -13.33 -8.21
N GLY A 158 -6.06 -13.14 -7.06
CA GLY A 158 -5.73 -11.81 -6.57
C GLY A 158 -4.82 -11.03 -7.51
N MET A 159 -3.80 -11.69 -8.07
CA MET A 159 -2.90 -11.11 -9.06
C MET A 159 -3.64 -10.67 -10.32
N GLY A 160 -4.53 -11.52 -10.86
CA GLY A 160 -5.32 -11.19 -12.04
C GLY A 160 -6.22 -9.98 -11.83
N LEU A 161 -6.86 -9.90 -10.65
CA LEU A 161 -7.73 -8.77 -10.30
C LEU A 161 -6.93 -7.47 -10.15
N VAL A 162 -5.82 -7.50 -9.41
CA VAL A 162 -4.93 -6.33 -9.24
C VAL A 162 -4.36 -5.88 -10.56
N PHE A 163 -3.89 -6.82 -11.38
CA PHE A 163 -3.37 -6.54 -12.71
C PHE A 163 -4.40 -5.84 -13.59
N PHE A 164 -5.65 -6.31 -13.57
CA PHE A 164 -6.73 -5.75 -14.41
C PHE A 164 -6.99 -4.26 -14.10
N TYR A 165 -7.24 -3.89 -12.84
CA TYR A 165 -7.53 -2.48 -12.54
C TYR A 165 -6.27 -1.59 -12.60
N ALA A 166 -5.08 -2.12 -12.30
CA ALA A 166 -3.83 -1.36 -12.36
C ALA A 166 -3.47 -0.98 -13.80
N VAL A 167 -3.58 -1.94 -14.74
CA VAL A 167 -3.29 -1.69 -16.16
C VAL A 167 -4.33 -0.76 -16.79
N LEU A 168 -5.60 -0.86 -16.40
CA LEU A 168 -6.64 0.00 -16.93
C LEU A 168 -6.56 1.44 -16.41
N GLY A 169 -6.27 1.64 -15.13
CA GLY A 169 -6.31 2.96 -14.49
C GLY A 169 -5.07 3.83 -14.68
N GLY A 170 -3.90 3.22 -14.89
CA GLY A 170 -2.62 3.95 -14.84
C GLY A 170 -2.38 4.65 -13.49
N MET A 171 -1.38 5.54 -13.40
CA MET A 171 -1.01 6.20 -12.14
C MET A 171 -2.18 6.97 -11.51
N LYS A 172 -3.00 7.65 -12.32
CA LYS A 172 -4.17 8.38 -11.82
C LYS A 172 -5.17 7.43 -11.16
N GLY A 173 -5.51 6.32 -11.83
CA GLY A 173 -6.40 5.32 -11.27
C GLY A 173 -5.83 4.66 -10.03
N ILE A 174 -4.56 4.28 -10.06
CA ILE A 174 -3.87 3.70 -8.90
C ILE A 174 -3.96 4.64 -7.71
N THR A 175 -3.63 5.92 -7.86
CA THR A 175 -3.73 6.89 -6.76
C THR A 175 -5.14 6.96 -6.19
N TYR A 176 -6.18 7.11 -7.01
CA TYR A 176 -7.55 7.21 -6.48
C TYR A 176 -8.05 5.90 -5.87
N THR A 177 -7.63 4.73 -6.39
CA THR A 177 -7.91 3.44 -5.75
C THR A 177 -7.20 3.33 -4.40
N GLN A 178 -5.96 3.82 -4.29
CA GLN A 178 -5.21 3.84 -3.03
C GLN A 178 -5.81 4.84 -2.03
N VAL A 179 -6.39 5.96 -2.48
CA VAL A 179 -7.16 6.85 -1.59
C VAL A 179 -8.38 6.13 -1.00
N ALA A 180 -9.13 5.37 -1.81
CA ALA A 180 -10.24 4.58 -1.30
C ALA A 180 -9.77 3.49 -0.32
N GLN A 181 -8.67 2.80 -0.64
CA GLN A 181 -8.04 1.81 0.25
C GLN A 181 -7.59 2.44 1.58
N TYR A 182 -6.99 3.64 1.54
CA TYR A 182 -6.58 4.38 2.73
C TYR A 182 -7.76 4.58 3.69
N CYS A 183 -8.89 5.07 3.18
CA CYS A 183 -10.07 5.29 4.01
C CYS A 183 -10.52 3.98 4.67
N ILE A 184 -10.63 2.89 3.91
CA ILE A 184 -11.03 1.58 4.43
C ILE A 184 -10.05 1.10 5.51
N LEU A 185 -8.75 1.20 5.27
CA LEU A 185 -7.72 0.73 6.20
C LEU A 185 -7.68 1.54 7.49
N ILE A 186 -7.87 2.87 7.42
CA ILE A 186 -7.92 3.71 8.63
C ILE A 186 -9.11 3.32 9.50
N PHE A 187 -10.29 3.09 8.93
CA PHE A 187 -11.43 2.58 9.69
C PHE A 187 -11.15 1.18 10.26
N ALA A 188 -10.55 0.29 9.46
CA ALA A 188 -10.23 -1.07 9.88
C ALA A 188 -9.24 -1.11 11.05
N TYR A 189 -8.29 -0.16 11.14
CA TYR A 189 -7.36 -0.06 12.27
C TYR A 189 -7.94 0.65 13.48
N THR A 190 -8.61 1.77 13.26
CA THR A 190 -9.06 2.64 14.36
C THR A 190 -10.24 2.04 15.10
N ILE A 191 -11.26 1.53 14.41
CA ILE A 191 -12.47 1.02 15.07
C ILE A 191 -12.12 -0.04 16.14
N PRO A 192 -11.35 -1.11 15.85
CA PRO A 192 -10.98 -2.08 16.87
C PRO A 192 -10.17 -1.45 18.01
N ALA A 193 -9.26 -0.52 17.71
CA ALA A 193 -8.45 0.14 18.74
C ALA A 193 -9.31 0.94 19.74
N PHE A 194 -10.24 1.76 19.26
CA PHE A 194 -11.16 2.53 20.10
C PHE A 194 -12.08 1.62 20.93
N PHE A 195 -12.62 0.56 20.32
CA PHE A 195 -13.46 -0.40 21.03
C PHE A 195 -12.70 -1.17 22.12
N LEU A 196 -11.48 -1.65 21.81
CA LEU A 196 -10.65 -2.36 22.77
C LEU A 196 -10.21 -1.44 23.92
N ALA A 197 -9.83 -0.20 23.62
CA ALA A 197 -9.52 0.80 24.64
C ALA A 197 -10.70 1.00 25.59
N PHE A 198 -11.90 1.20 25.05
CA PHE A 198 -13.10 1.37 25.86
C PHE A 198 -13.43 0.14 26.71
N MET A 199 -13.31 -1.07 26.15
CA MET A 199 -13.61 -2.31 26.88
C MET A 199 -12.62 -2.59 28.01
N VAL A 200 -11.34 -2.24 27.82
CA VAL A 200 -10.28 -2.56 28.79
C VAL A 200 -10.18 -1.51 29.88
N THR A 201 -10.35 -0.22 29.57
CA THR A 201 -10.06 0.88 30.52
C THR A 201 -11.24 1.82 30.76
N GLY A 202 -12.35 1.65 30.05
CA GLY A 202 -13.50 2.57 30.09
C GLY A 202 -13.25 3.90 29.37
N ASN A 203 -12.03 4.16 28.90
CA ASN A 203 -11.70 5.35 28.12
C ASN A 203 -11.72 5.01 26.63
N PRO A 204 -12.57 5.66 25.82
CA PRO A 204 -12.68 5.34 24.40
C PRO A 204 -11.44 5.75 23.60
N ILE A 205 -10.57 6.64 24.10
CA ILE A 205 -9.42 7.17 23.36
C ILE A 205 -8.20 6.26 23.59
N PRO A 206 -7.74 5.47 22.59
CA PRO A 206 -6.68 4.48 22.79
C PRO A 206 -5.38 5.05 23.35
N GLN A 207 -5.01 6.25 22.91
CA GLN A 207 -3.78 6.94 23.31
C GLN A 207 -3.79 7.33 24.80
N LEU A 208 -4.96 7.62 25.35
CA LEU A 208 -5.14 7.99 26.76
C LEU A 208 -5.53 6.78 27.63
N ALA A 209 -6.09 5.75 27.01
CA ALA A 209 -6.50 4.52 27.67
C ALA A 209 -5.30 3.69 28.14
N LEU A 210 -4.26 3.56 27.31
CA LEU A 210 -3.11 2.68 27.57
C LEU A 210 -1.84 3.43 27.97
N GLY A 211 -1.92 4.76 28.10
CA GLY A 211 -0.80 5.65 28.42
C GLY A 211 -0.79 6.20 29.85
N GLY A 212 -1.55 5.58 30.76
CA GLY A 212 -1.63 5.93 32.19
C GLY A 212 -0.90 4.93 33.07
#